data_AF-A0AA41HI55-F1
#
_entry.id   AF-A0AA41HI55-F1
#
_cell.length_a   1.000
_cell.length_b   1.000
_cell.length_c   1.000
_cell.angle_alpha   90.00
_cell.angle_beta   90.00
_cell.angle_gamma   90.00
#
_symmetry.space_group_name_H-M   'P 1'
#
loop_
_entity.id
_entity.type
_entity.pdbx_description
1 polymer ?
#
loop_
_entity_poly.entity_id
_entity_poly.type
_entity_poly.pdbx_seq_one_letter_code
_entity_poly.pdbx_strand_id
1 'polypeptide(L)'
;MHYMMMPLDEHFDRGFGAVADSFKDAADALHVPGQPTSFLNAHLPVSFLYRHAIELFLKSVIIIFHRKLTLPYGEPPGIAEPQVLVAGKWKPMYNVHAVMPLFAYVRKLFADQADYLRSNTTTDWSLPAELDEWIDDIDATDSSSTFFRYPVTRHGDQDKKKSAIQRDSPDSLISAISANQGPVKMFLFTDQADQIVDTYSFKNGDSVAMIATLRRTAEALSDCHAALVGELTGGR
;
A
#
# COMPACT_ATOMS: atom_id res chain seq x y z
N MET A 1 1.10 26.26 -5.74
CA MET A 1 2.09 25.49 -6.53
C MET A 1 3.53 25.70 -6.05
N HIS A 2 3.75 26.18 -4.81
CA HIS A 2 5.10 26.27 -4.23
C HIS A 2 5.56 24.93 -3.63
N TYR A 3 4.61 24.10 -3.17
CA TYR A 3 4.85 22.75 -2.61
C TYR A 3 5.91 21.94 -3.36
N MET A 4 5.86 21.83 -4.69
CA MET A 4 6.79 20.98 -5.45
C MET A 4 8.25 21.46 -5.44
N MET A 5 8.49 22.74 -5.12
CA MET A 5 9.81 23.37 -5.20
C MET A 5 10.36 23.76 -3.83
N MET A 6 9.63 23.49 -2.75
CA MET A 6 10.10 23.72 -1.39
C MET A 6 10.97 22.54 -0.91
N PRO A 7 11.91 22.78 0.02
CA PRO A 7 12.54 21.71 0.76
C PRO A 7 11.49 20.85 1.50
N LEU A 8 11.70 19.53 1.54
CA LEU A 8 10.73 18.58 2.14
C LEU A 8 10.38 18.92 3.60
N ASP A 9 11.31 19.47 4.35
CA ASP A 9 11.11 19.88 5.75
C ASP A 9 10.24 21.14 5.89
N GLU A 10 10.14 21.96 4.84
CA GLU A 10 9.27 23.14 4.80
C GLU A 10 7.83 22.81 4.38
N HIS A 11 7.59 21.61 3.82
CA HIS A 11 6.25 21.19 3.43
C HIS A 11 5.31 21.15 4.65
N PHE A 12 4.04 21.48 4.42
CA PHE A 12 3.03 21.44 5.48
C PHE A 12 2.85 20.05 6.09
N ASP A 13 3.14 18.99 5.35
CA ASP A 13 3.11 17.61 5.82
C ASP A 13 4.49 17.03 6.16
N ARG A 14 5.54 17.87 6.25
CA ARG A 14 6.95 17.47 6.45
C ARG A 14 7.49 16.54 5.36
N GLY A 15 6.97 16.66 4.14
CA GLY A 15 7.48 15.97 2.96
C GLY A 15 6.95 14.55 2.80
N PHE A 16 6.09 14.09 3.71
CA PHE A 16 5.52 12.74 3.63
C PHE A 16 4.78 12.50 2.32
N GLY A 17 3.93 13.43 1.89
CA GLY A 17 3.16 13.30 0.64
C GLY A 17 4.04 13.35 -0.61
N ALA A 18 4.94 14.32 -0.71
CA ALA A 18 5.88 14.40 -1.84
C ALA A 18 6.76 13.15 -1.99
N VAL A 19 7.20 12.56 -0.87
CA VAL A 19 7.92 11.28 -0.88
C VAL A 19 6.98 10.12 -1.24
N ALA A 20 5.73 10.15 -0.78
CA ALA A 20 4.71 9.17 -1.17
C ALA A 20 4.47 9.16 -2.68
N ASP A 21 4.32 10.33 -3.30
CA ASP A 21 4.20 10.49 -4.75
C ASP A 21 5.42 9.89 -5.46
N SER A 22 6.63 10.16 -4.97
CA SER A 22 7.86 9.57 -5.53
C SER A 22 7.86 8.03 -5.49
N PHE A 23 7.38 7.43 -4.39
CA PHE A 23 7.26 5.97 -4.28
C PHE A 23 6.18 5.40 -5.20
N LYS A 24 5.04 6.10 -5.31
CA LYS A 24 3.94 5.74 -6.22
C LYS A 24 4.41 5.80 -7.68
N ASP A 25 5.04 6.89 -8.09
CA ASP A 25 5.56 7.09 -9.45
C ASP A 25 6.61 6.03 -9.81
N ALA A 26 7.49 5.68 -8.87
CA ALA A 26 8.44 4.59 -9.06
C ALA A 26 7.73 3.23 -9.23
N ALA A 27 6.65 3.00 -8.49
CA ALA A 27 5.84 1.78 -8.62
C ALA A 27 5.09 1.73 -9.96
N ASP A 28 4.50 2.85 -10.40
CA ASP A 28 3.84 3.00 -11.70
C ASP A 28 4.84 2.77 -12.85
N ALA A 29 6.06 3.32 -12.75
CA ALA A 29 7.11 3.14 -13.75
C ALA A 29 7.60 1.68 -13.87
N LEU A 30 7.63 0.95 -12.76
CA LEU A 30 8.00 -0.48 -12.74
C LEU A 30 6.83 -1.39 -13.13
N HIS A 31 5.60 -0.94 -12.93
CA HIS A 31 4.39 -1.69 -13.26
C HIS A 31 3.91 -1.36 -14.66
N VAL A 32 4.45 -2.04 -15.68
CA VAL A 32 3.94 -1.92 -17.06
C VAL A 32 2.74 -2.85 -17.27
N PRO A 33 1.50 -2.34 -17.43
CA PRO A 33 0.33 -3.19 -17.57
C PRO A 33 0.40 -4.06 -18.82
N GLY A 34 0.07 -5.34 -18.69
CA GLY A 34 0.01 -6.27 -19.82
C GLY A 34 1.37 -6.76 -20.35
N GLN A 35 2.49 -6.33 -19.75
CA GLN A 35 3.80 -6.91 -20.09
C GLN A 35 4.19 -8.01 -19.10
N PRO A 36 4.65 -9.19 -19.59
CA PRO A 36 5.19 -10.21 -18.72
C PRO A 36 6.43 -9.67 -18.02
N THR A 37 6.45 -9.72 -16.69
CA THR A 37 7.60 -9.28 -15.93
C THR A 37 8.79 -10.18 -16.24
N SER A 38 9.95 -9.58 -16.56
CA SER A 38 11.18 -10.33 -16.86
C SER A 38 11.65 -11.19 -15.67
N PHE A 39 11.23 -10.86 -14.46
CA PHE A 39 11.58 -11.56 -13.22
C PHE A 39 10.34 -12.21 -12.58
N LEU A 40 10.52 -13.41 -12.03
CA LEU A 40 9.44 -14.24 -11.47
C LEU A 40 8.83 -13.65 -10.19
N ASN A 41 9.58 -12.80 -9.46
CA ASN A 41 9.12 -12.15 -8.23
C ASN A 41 9.06 -10.62 -8.36
N ALA A 42 8.92 -10.09 -9.57
CA ALA A 42 8.87 -8.65 -9.83
C ALA A 42 7.69 -7.94 -9.14
N HIS A 43 6.66 -8.69 -8.73
CA HIS A 43 5.52 -8.15 -7.99
C HIS A 43 5.91 -7.65 -6.59
N LEU A 44 6.85 -8.31 -5.92
CA LEU A 44 7.25 -7.95 -4.54
C LEU A 44 7.75 -6.49 -4.42
N PRO A 45 8.75 -6.04 -5.21
CA PRO A 45 9.21 -4.65 -5.12
C PRO A 45 8.13 -3.65 -5.51
N VAL A 46 7.33 -3.92 -6.54
CA VAL A 46 6.22 -3.04 -6.96
C VAL A 46 5.20 -2.91 -5.82
N SER A 47 4.80 -4.02 -5.22
CA SER A 47 3.87 -4.04 -4.09
C SER A 47 4.43 -3.29 -2.88
N PHE A 48 5.72 -3.44 -2.59
CA PHE A 48 6.37 -2.71 -1.51
C PHE A 48 6.30 -1.19 -1.73
N LEU A 49 6.61 -0.71 -2.94
CA LEU A 49 6.63 0.72 -3.26
C LEU A 49 5.22 1.34 -3.10
N TYR A 50 4.18 0.73 -3.68
CA TYR A 50 2.81 1.21 -3.47
C TYR A 50 2.39 1.16 -2.00
N ARG A 51 2.67 0.06 -1.30
CA ARG A 51 2.32 -0.09 0.11
C ARG A 51 3.00 0.98 0.97
N HIS A 52 4.24 1.34 0.64
CA HIS A 52 4.95 2.40 1.34
C HIS A 52 4.40 3.78 0.99
N ALA A 53 4.05 4.04 -0.27
CA ALA A 53 3.36 5.27 -0.66
C ALA A 53 2.04 5.45 0.12
N ILE A 54 1.22 4.40 0.23
CA ILE A 54 -0.02 4.40 1.03
C ILE A 54 0.24 4.80 2.49
N GLU A 55 1.24 4.21 3.14
CA GLU A 55 1.61 4.58 4.51
C GLU A 55 1.95 6.08 4.62
N LEU A 56 2.74 6.59 3.68
CA LEU A 56 3.20 7.98 3.70
C LEU A 56 2.06 8.97 3.40
N PHE A 57 1.15 8.66 2.48
CA PHE A 57 -0.05 9.47 2.25
C PHE A 57 -0.92 9.53 3.50
N LEU A 58 -1.19 8.40 4.15
CA LEU A 58 -1.98 8.37 5.39
C LEU A 58 -1.33 9.23 6.48
N LYS A 59 -0.01 9.13 6.65
CA LYS A 59 0.75 9.97 7.59
C LYS A 59 0.68 11.45 7.23
N SER A 60 0.81 11.78 5.95
CA SER A 60 0.70 13.15 5.44
C SER A 60 -0.68 13.75 5.78
N VAL A 61 -1.76 13.03 5.49
CA VAL A 61 -3.13 13.46 5.81
C VAL A 61 -3.28 13.78 7.29
N ILE A 62 -2.80 12.89 8.17
CA ILE A 62 -2.85 13.09 9.63
C ILE A 62 -2.13 14.39 10.01
N ILE A 63 -0.91 14.60 9.49
CA ILE A 63 -0.12 15.80 9.78
C ILE A 63 -0.84 17.07 9.31
N ILE A 64 -1.43 17.05 8.12
CA ILE A 64 -2.18 18.19 7.56
C ILE A 64 -3.34 18.56 8.48
N PHE A 65 -4.20 17.62 8.88
CA PHE A 65 -5.31 17.90 9.77
C PHE A 65 -4.86 18.51 11.10
N HIS A 66 -3.87 17.89 11.74
CA HIS A 66 -3.38 18.36 13.04
C HIS A 66 -2.77 19.75 12.97
N ARG A 67 -1.94 20.03 11.95
CA ARG A 67 -1.31 21.35 11.80
C ARG A 67 -2.31 22.41 11.35
N LYS A 68 -3.22 22.09 10.43
CA LYS A 68 -4.18 23.06 9.89
C LYS A 68 -5.21 23.48 10.92
N LEU A 69 -5.71 22.51 11.69
CA LEU A 69 -6.79 22.73 12.66
C LEU A 69 -6.27 22.86 14.10
N THR A 70 -4.95 22.87 14.27
CA THR A 70 -4.30 22.97 15.60
C THR A 70 -4.77 21.86 16.55
N LEU A 71 -4.97 20.64 16.03
CA LEU A 71 -5.44 19.51 16.84
C LEU A 71 -4.29 18.95 17.69
N PRO A 72 -4.50 18.67 18.98
CA PRO A 72 -3.47 18.07 19.81
C PRO A 72 -3.27 16.58 19.46
N TYR A 73 -2.02 16.14 19.46
CA TYR A 73 -1.62 14.73 19.36
C TYR A 73 -1.69 13.98 20.72
N GLY A 74 -2.43 14.49 21.70
CA GLY A 74 -2.44 14.01 23.09
C GLY A 74 -2.13 15.12 24.08
N GLU A 75 -1.66 14.75 25.28
CA GLU A 75 -1.26 15.69 26.34
C GLU A 75 0.26 15.66 26.60
N PRO A 76 0.95 16.83 26.63
CA PRO A 76 0.48 18.19 26.33
C PRO A 76 0.51 18.51 24.81
N PRO A 77 -0.13 19.62 24.36
CA PRO A 77 -0.63 19.82 22.99
C PRO A 77 0.39 20.27 21.91
N GLY A 78 0.13 19.84 20.68
CA GLY A 78 0.15 20.66 19.45
C GLY A 78 1.47 20.98 18.74
N ILE A 79 2.62 20.95 19.41
CA ILE A 79 3.94 21.29 18.82
C ILE A 79 4.93 20.10 18.90
N ALA A 80 4.50 19.02 19.55
CA ALA A 80 5.29 17.82 19.73
C ALA A 80 5.46 17.04 18.41
N GLU A 81 6.37 16.08 18.44
CA GLU A 81 6.61 15.12 17.35
C GLU A 81 5.29 14.47 16.89
N PRO A 82 5.04 14.31 15.57
CA PRO A 82 3.77 13.76 15.07
C PRO A 82 3.45 12.40 15.69
N GLN A 83 2.20 12.24 16.14
CA GLN A 83 1.71 11.00 16.74
C GLN A 83 0.43 10.53 16.03
N VAL A 84 0.07 9.29 16.28
CA VAL A 84 -1.20 8.70 15.83
C VAL A 84 -1.84 7.93 16.97
N LEU A 85 -3.16 8.03 17.08
CA LEU A 85 -3.91 7.31 18.09
C LEU A 85 -4.17 5.88 17.62
N VAL A 86 -3.50 4.91 18.26
CA VAL A 86 -3.63 3.48 17.94
C VAL A 86 -4.21 2.75 19.15
N ALA A 87 -5.42 2.21 19.00
CA ALA A 87 -6.14 1.53 20.07
C ALA A 87 -6.19 2.35 21.38
N GLY A 88 -6.52 3.64 21.26
CA GLY A 88 -6.64 4.57 22.39
C GLY A 88 -5.32 5.06 23.00
N LYS A 89 -4.17 4.69 22.43
CA LYS A 89 -2.85 5.14 22.88
C LYS A 89 -2.15 5.95 21.80
N TRP A 90 -1.64 7.11 22.18
CA TRP A 90 -0.79 7.90 21.32
C TRP A 90 0.55 7.22 21.11
N LYS A 91 0.92 7.06 19.84
CA LYS A 91 2.20 6.48 19.43
C LYS A 91 2.93 7.43 18.51
N PRO A 92 4.25 7.56 18.64
CA PRO A 92 5.02 8.33 17.68
C PRO A 92 4.84 7.77 16.27
N MET A 93 4.48 8.63 15.32
CA MET A 93 3.98 8.23 14.00
C MET A 93 5.04 7.50 13.17
N TYR A 94 6.32 7.82 13.35
CA TYR A 94 7.43 7.16 12.68
C TYR A 94 7.58 5.68 13.08
N ASN A 95 7.06 5.27 14.23
CA ASN A 95 7.07 3.87 14.69
C ASN A 95 5.83 3.07 14.25
N VAL A 96 4.85 3.72 13.63
CA VAL A 96 3.62 3.07 13.18
C VAL A 96 3.70 2.90 11.67
N HIS A 97 3.89 1.66 11.23
CA HIS A 97 3.92 1.31 9.81
C HIS A 97 2.63 0.65 9.34
N ALA A 98 1.87 0.02 10.23
CA ALA A 98 0.63 -0.67 9.88
C ALA A 98 -0.37 0.30 9.24
N VAL A 99 -0.89 -0.08 8.07
CA VAL A 99 -1.79 0.79 7.27
C VAL A 99 -3.17 0.89 7.93
N MET A 100 -3.67 -0.21 8.51
CA MET A 100 -5.00 -0.25 9.11
C MET A 100 -5.16 0.76 10.26
N PRO A 101 -4.28 0.82 11.28
CA PRO A 101 -4.39 1.84 12.33
C PRO A 101 -4.25 3.29 11.82
N LEU A 102 -3.42 3.53 10.81
CA LEU A 102 -3.26 4.86 10.22
C LEU A 102 -4.55 5.27 9.50
N PHE A 103 -5.11 4.37 8.70
CA PHE A 103 -6.35 4.61 7.95
C PHE A 103 -7.56 4.80 8.87
N ALA A 104 -7.70 3.97 9.90
CA ALA A 104 -8.74 4.13 10.91
C ALA A 104 -8.68 5.53 11.57
N TYR A 105 -7.48 6.04 11.83
CA TYR A 105 -7.32 7.38 12.38
C TYR A 105 -7.64 8.49 11.37
N VAL A 106 -7.23 8.33 10.11
CA VAL A 106 -7.63 9.24 9.02
C VAL A 106 -9.15 9.31 8.87
N ARG A 107 -9.85 8.16 8.88
CA ARG A 107 -11.32 8.10 8.82
C ARG A 107 -11.96 8.86 9.98
N LYS A 108 -11.43 8.71 11.18
CA LYS A 108 -11.86 9.47 12.35
C LYS A 108 -11.68 10.97 12.16
N LEU A 109 -10.53 11.42 11.63
CA LEU A 109 -10.29 12.85 11.37
C LEU A 109 -11.27 13.43 10.36
N PHE A 110 -11.53 12.72 9.25
CA PHE A 110 -12.54 13.15 8.28
C PHE A 110 -13.95 13.22 8.88
N ALA A 111 -14.34 12.23 9.68
CA ALA A 111 -15.64 12.22 10.35
C ALA A 111 -15.77 13.37 11.36
N ASP A 112 -14.77 13.56 12.23
CA ASP A 112 -14.78 14.61 13.25
C ASP A 112 -14.77 16.02 12.67
N GLN A 113 -14.18 16.20 11.47
CA GLN A 113 -13.99 17.51 10.82
C GLN A 113 -14.89 17.72 9.60
N ALA A 114 -15.92 16.87 9.41
CA ALA A 114 -16.77 16.89 8.23
C ALA A 114 -17.46 18.26 8.00
N ASP A 115 -17.96 18.89 9.07
CA ASP A 115 -18.63 20.21 8.99
C ASP A 115 -17.65 21.33 8.63
N TYR A 116 -16.42 21.26 9.16
CA TYR A 116 -15.36 22.19 8.79
C TYR A 116 -15.03 22.07 7.31
N LEU A 117 -14.81 20.85 6.82
CA LEU A 117 -14.49 20.60 5.42
C LEU A 117 -15.62 21.13 4.52
N ARG A 118 -16.88 20.76 4.80
CA ARG A 118 -18.03 21.22 4.01
C ARG A 118 -18.15 22.75 3.93
N SER A 119 -17.78 23.45 5.00
CA SER A 119 -17.94 24.91 5.09
C SER A 119 -16.75 25.70 4.53
N ASN A 120 -15.57 25.09 4.40
CA ASN A 120 -14.32 25.79 4.09
C ASN A 120 -13.62 25.28 2.83
N THR A 121 -14.19 24.29 2.15
CA THR A 121 -13.57 23.63 0.99
C THR A 121 -14.61 23.35 -0.08
N THR A 122 -14.16 23.03 -1.31
CA THR A 122 -15.06 22.72 -2.43
C THR A 122 -15.02 21.25 -2.84
N THR A 123 -14.02 20.50 -2.39
CA THR A 123 -13.89 19.06 -2.67
C THR A 123 -15.01 18.25 -2.02
N ASP A 124 -15.51 17.24 -2.74
CA ASP A 124 -16.31 16.18 -2.15
C ASP A 124 -15.37 15.19 -1.43
N TRP A 125 -15.43 15.20 -0.10
CA TRP A 125 -14.58 14.36 0.75
C TRP A 125 -15.12 12.94 0.96
N SER A 126 -16.11 12.53 0.16
CA SER A 126 -16.60 11.16 0.14
C SER A 126 -15.52 10.24 -0.42
N LEU A 127 -15.00 9.34 0.43
CA LEU A 127 -14.02 8.34 0.01
C LEU A 127 -14.71 7.19 -0.77
N PRO A 128 -14.02 6.53 -1.71
CA PRO A 128 -14.56 5.36 -2.42
C PRO A 128 -15.08 4.30 -1.45
N ALA A 129 -16.22 3.69 -1.78
CA ALA A 129 -16.86 2.70 -0.92
C ALA A 129 -15.98 1.46 -0.71
N GLU A 130 -15.18 1.11 -1.73
CA GLU A 130 -14.29 -0.03 -1.76
C GLU A 130 -12.96 0.23 -1.02
N LEU A 131 -12.67 1.47 -0.62
CA LEU A 131 -11.38 1.81 0.02
C LEU A 131 -11.20 1.08 1.35
N ASP A 132 -12.27 0.90 2.13
CA ASP A 132 -12.24 0.14 3.38
C ASP A 132 -11.81 -1.33 3.09
N GLU A 133 -12.40 -1.98 2.07
CA GLU A 133 -12.05 -3.34 1.64
C GLU A 133 -10.61 -3.45 1.12
N TRP A 134 -10.16 -2.47 0.34
CA TRP A 134 -8.79 -2.48 -0.17
C TRP A 134 -7.75 -2.37 0.95
N ILE A 135 -8.01 -1.55 1.97
CA ILE A 135 -7.13 -1.43 3.14
C ILE A 135 -7.13 -2.73 3.94
N ASP A 136 -8.29 -3.38 4.12
CA ASP A 136 -8.39 -4.70 4.76
C ASP A 136 -7.55 -5.75 4.03
N ASP A 137 -7.66 -5.84 2.70
CA ASP A 137 -6.89 -6.78 1.88
C ASP A 137 -5.37 -6.56 1.99
N ILE A 138 -4.95 -5.29 1.98
CA ILE A 138 -3.54 -4.90 2.10
C ILE A 138 -3.02 -5.25 3.50
N ASP A 139 -3.77 -4.96 4.57
CA ASP A 139 -3.35 -5.25 5.95
C ASP A 139 -3.33 -6.76 6.22
N ALA A 140 -4.31 -7.51 5.71
CA ALA A 140 -4.34 -8.97 5.79
C ALA A 140 -3.13 -9.62 5.11
N THR A 141 -2.57 -8.97 4.09
CA THR A 141 -1.38 -9.42 3.35
C THR A 141 -0.09 -8.94 4.00
N ASP A 142 -0.02 -7.68 4.44
CA ASP A 142 1.22 -7.06 4.95
C ASP A 142 1.01 -6.03 6.09
N SER A 143 0.36 -6.46 7.17
CA SER A 143 0.11 -5.65 8.37
C SER A 143 1.38 -5.03 9.00
N SER A 144 2.53 -5.67 8.84
CA SER A 144 3.81 -5.23 9.45
C SER A 144 4.78 -4.56 8.47
N SER A 145 4.37 -4.36 7.22
CA SER A 145 5.25 -3.88 6.14
C SER A 145 6.40 -4.84 5.80
N THR A 146 6.40 -6.09 6.24
CA THR A 146 7.53 -7.03 6.07
C THR A 146 7.35 -8.01 4.91
N PHE A 147 6.09 -8.30 4.53
CA PHE A 147 5.75 -9.35 3.58
C PHE A 147 6.42 -9.13 2.22
N PHE A 148 6.31 -7.92 1.66
CA PHE A 148 6.85 -7.62 0.32
C PHE A 148 8.37 -7.46 0.28
N ARG A 149 9.06 -7.42 1.43
CA ARG A 149 10.50 -7.17 1.53
C ARG A 149 11.31 -8.42 1.84
N TYR A 150 10.78 -9.32 2.65
CA TYR A 150 11.54 -10.45 3.19
C TYR A 150 10.96 -11.80 2.74
N PRO A 151 11.82 -12.76 2.39
CA PRO A 151 11.39 -14.09 1.93
C PRO A 151 10.72 -14.90 3.04
N VAL A 152 11.04 -14.60 4.31
CA VAL A 152 10.49 -15.27 5.50
C VAL A 152 10.04 -14.21 6.49
N THR A 153 8.83 -14.37 7.01
CA THR A 153 8.24 -13.54 8.07
C THR A 153 7.78 -14.42 9.22
N ARG A 154 7.04 -13.83 10.17
CA ARG A 154 6.44 -14.58 11.29
C ARG A 154 5.23 -15.41 10.85
N HIS A 155 4.76 -15.27 9.61
CA HIS A 155 3.56 -15.93 9.08
C HIS A 155 3.92 -16.88 7.94
N GLY A 156 4.46 -18.05 8.30
CA GLY A 156 5.00 -19.04 7.34
C GLY A 156 4.01 -19.53 6.27
N ASP A 157 2.70 -19.52 6.55
CA ASP A 157 1.69 -19.88 5.54
C ASP A 157 1.45 -18.78 4.51
N GLN A 158 1.57 -17.51 4.91
CA GLN A 158 1.52 -16.39 3.98
C GLN A 158 2.83 -16.32 3.16
N ASP A 159 3.97 -16.65 3.76
CA ASP A 159 5.26 -16.68 3.05
C ASP A 159 5.24 -17.62 1.83
N LYS A 160 4.54 -18.77 1.92
CA LYS A 160 4.35 -19.68 0.78
C LYS A 160 3.64 -19.02 -0.40
N LYS A 161 2.76 -18.05 -0.15
CA LYS A 161 2.01 -17.31 -1.17
C LYS A 161 2.82 -16.16 -1.81
N LYS A 162 3.97 -15.78 -1.23
CA LYS A 162 4.85 -14.74 -1.82
C LYS A 162 5.49 -15.19 -3.11
N SER A 163 5.87 -16.47 -3.15
CA SER A 163 6.50 -17.05 -4.31
C SER A 163 5.46 -17.27 -5.38
N ALA A 164 5.62 -16.59 -6.51
CA ALA A 164 4.83 -16.92 -7.69
C ALA A 164 5.15 -18.35 -8.19
N ILE A 165 6.30 -18.91 -7.80
CA ILE A 165 6.65 -20.31 -8.07
C ILE A 165 6.17 -21.17 -6.90
N GLN A 166 5.26 -22.10 -7.15
CA GLN A 166 4.74 -23.00 -6.14
C GLN A 166 5.03 -24.45 -6.52
N ARG A 167 5.26 -25.30 -5.53
CA ARG A 167 5.32 -26.75 -5.76
C ARG A 167 3.92 -27.24 -6.11
N ASP A 168 3.81 -28.06 -7.15
CA ASP A 168 2.56 -28.60 -7.66
C ASP A 168 2.66 -30.12 -7.82
N SER A 169 1.53 -30.80 -8.04
CA SER A 169 1.53 -32.22 -8.41
C SER A 169 1.52 -32.40 -9.94
N PRO A 170 2.00 -33.52 -10.47
CA PRO A 170 1.86 -33.83 -11.89
C PRO A 170 0.39 -33.88 -12.36
N ASP A 171 -0.51 -34.40 -11.51
CA ASP A 171 -1.93 -34.53 -11.84
C ASP A 171 -2.64 -33.17 -11.96
N SER A 172 -2.33 -32.22 -11.08
CA SER A 172 -2.89 -30.88 -11.15
C SER A 172 -2.43 -30.14 -12.40
N LEU A 173 -1.18 -30.35 -12.84
CA LEU A 173 -0.66 -29.82 -14.10
C LEU A 173 -1.39 -30.38 -15.32
N ILE A 174 -1.51 -31.71 -15.40
CA ILE A 174 -2.19 -32.37 -16.53
C ILE A 174 -3.63 -31.86 -16.62
N SER A 175 -4.28 -31.70 -15.47
CA SER A 175 -5.63 -31.14 -15.38
C SER A 175 -5.68 -29.69 -15.89
N ALA A 176 -4.74 -28.83 -15.49
CA ALA A 176 -4.67 -27.44 -15.94
C ALA A 176 -4.43 -27.30 -17.45
N ILE A 177 -3.54 -28.13 -18.01
CA ILE A 177 -3.27 -28.18 -19.45
C ILE A 177 -4.52 -28.67 -20.21
N SER A 178 -5.13 -29.76 -19.73
CA SER A 178 -6.32 -30.37 -20.36
C SER A 178 -7.54 -29.45 -20.32
N ALA A 179 -7.66 -28.61 -19.29
CA ALA A 179 -8.71 -27.62 -19.14
C ALA A 179 -8.51 -26.37 -20.02
N ASN A 180 -7.38 -26.26 -20.74
CA ASN A 180 -7.03 -25.17 -21.65
C ASN A 180 -7.20 -23.76 -21.04
N GLN A 181 -6.85 -23.60 -19.77
CA GLN A 181 -7.01 -22.35 -19.01
C GLN A 181 -5.97 -21.26 -19.37
N GLY A 182 -5.29 -21.40 -20.51
CA GLY A 182 -4.26 -20.48 -21.00
C GLY A 182 -2.83 -21.03 -20.86
N PRO A 183 -1.81 -20.21 -21.21
CA PRO A 183 -0.41 -20.63 -21.16
C PRO A 183 0.04 -20.95 -19.73
N VAL A 184 0.67 -22.12 -19.54
CA VAL A 184 1.22 -22.54 -18.25
C VAL A 184 2.74 -22.45 -18.29
N LYS A 185 3.34 -21.76 -17.32
CA LYS A 185 4.81 -21.77 -17.10
C LYS A 185 5.12 -22.72 -15.93
N MET A 186 5.96 -23.73 -16.18
CA MET A 186 6.30 -24.77 -15.21
C MET A 186 7.76 -25.19 -15.30
N PHE A 187 8.26 -25.81 -14.24
CA PHE A 187 9.57 -26.46 -14.16
C PHE A 187 9.38 -27.88 -13.63
N LEU A 188 9.92 -28.87 -14.35
CA LEU A 188 9.86 -30.27 -13.99
C LEU A 188 11.27 -30.76 -13.71
N PHE A 189 11.46 -31.45 -12.59
CA PHE A 189 12.70 -32.15 -12.28
C PHE A 189 12.49 -33.64 -12.51
N THR A 190 13.39 -34.24 -13.29
CA THR A 190 13.43 -35.68 -13.50
C THR A 190 14.64 -36.28 -12.81
N ASP A 191 14.52 -37.55 -12.39
CA ASP A 191 15.66 -38.34 -11.97
C ASP A 191 16.41 -38.96 -13.17
N GLN A 192 17.40 -39.82 -12.90
CA GLN A 192 18.17 -40.51 -13.93
C GLN A 192 17.36 -41.54 -14.73
N ALA A 193 16.16 -41.89 -14.28
CA ALA A 193 15.24 -42.80 -14.95
C ALA A 193 14.08 -42.05 -15.65
N ASP A 194 14.26 -40.74 -15.88
CA ASP A 194 13.27 -39.82 -16.47
C ASP A 194 11.93 -39.76 -15.70
N GLN A 195 11.92 -40.12 -14.42
CA GLN A 195 10.72 -40.00 -13.57
C GLN A 195 10.63 -38.59 -12.98
N ILE A 196 9.43 -38.01 -13.00
CA ILE A 196 9.18 -36.69 -12.39
C ILE A 196 9.26 -36.82 -10.86
N VAL A 197 10.22 -36.12 -10.25
CA VAL A 197 10.43 -36.12 -8.79
C VAL A 197 9.97 -34.83 -8.12
N ASP A 198 10.00 -33.72 -8.84
CA ASP A 198 9.55 -32.42 -8.35
C ASP A 198 8.90 -31.64 -9.49
N THR A 199 7.90 -30.84 -9.14
CA THR A 199 7.12 -30.05 -10.08
C THR A 199 6.87 -28.67 -9.48
N TYR A 200 7.12 -27.63 -10.27
CA TYR A 200 6.87 -26.25 -9.89
C TYR A 200 6.07 -25.54 -10.97
N SER A 201 5.04 -24.80 -10.57
CA SER A 201 4.20 -23.99 -11.46
C SER A 201 4.31 -22.51 -11.11
N PHE A 202 4.22 -21.66 -12.12
CA PHE A 202 4.16 -20.21 -11.95
C PHE A 202 2.70 -19.76 -11.86
N LYS A 203 2.29 -19.30 -10.67
CA LYS A 203 0.97 -18.78 -10.33
C LYS A 203 1.10 -17.36 -9.78
N ASN A 204 0.81 -16.36 -10.62
CA ASN A 204 0.94 -14.95 -10.25
C ASN A 204 -0.40 -14.20 -10.15
N GLY A 205 -1.54 -14.87 -10.31
CA GLY A 205 -2.87 -14.23 -10.30
C GLY A 205 -3.12 -13.39 -9.05
N ASP A 206 -2.90 -13.97 -7.87
CA ASP A 206 -3.05 -13.27 -6.58
C ASP A 206 -2.14 -12.04 -6.47
N SER A 207 -0.91 -12.15 -6.99
CA SER A 207 0.06 -11.04 -6.99
C SER A 207 -0.36 -9.90 -7.91
N VAL A 208 -0.93 -10.23 -9.08
CA VAL A 208 -1.48 -9.23 -10.02
C VAL A 208 -2.69 -8.51 -9.40
N ALA A 209 -3.60 -9.26 -8.77
CA ALA A 209 -4.75 -8.69 -8.08
C ALA A 209 -4.31 -7.76 -6.93
N MET A 210 -3.34 -8.19 -6.12
CA MET A 210 -2.80 -7.37 -5.03
C MET A 210 -2.15 -6.08 -5.52
N ILE A 211 -1.37 -6.11 -6.62
CA ILE A 211 -0.81 -4.88 -7.21
C ILE A 211 -1.93 -3.93 -7.65
N ALA A 212 -3.00 -4.46 -8.26
CA ALA A 212 -4.13 -3.63 -8.68
C ALA A 212 -4.85 -2.99 -7.49
N THR A 213 -5.02 -3.70 -6.37
CA THR A 213 -5.58 -3.16 -5.13
C THR A 213 -4.65 -2.09 -4.51
N LEU A 214 -3.36 -2.36 -4.42
CA LEU A 214 -2.35 -1.41 -3.93
C LEU A 214 -2.32 -0.13 -4.78
N ARG A 215 -2.32 -0.25 -6.10
CA ARG A 215 -2.30 0.89 -7.02
C ARG A 215 -3.55 1.75 -6.88
N ARG A 216 -4.75 1.15 -6.88
CA ARG A 216 -6.02 1.87 -6.70
C ARG A 216 -6.07 2.61 -5.36
N THR A 217 -5.57 1.98 -4.29
CA THR A 217 -5.49 2.59 -2.96
C THR A 217 -4.51 3.77 -2.96
N ALA A 218 -3.33 3.61 -3.57
CA ALA A 218 -2.33 4.67 -3.66
C ALA A 218 -2.84 5.86 -4.49
N GLU A 219 -3.54 5.61 -5.61
CA GLU A 219 -4.16 6.65 -6.43
C GLU A 219 -5.20 7.45 -5.62
N ALA A 220 -6.16 6.77 -4.98
CA ALA A 220 -7.20 7.42 -4.20
C ALA A 220 -6.62 8.29 -3.05
N LEU A 221 -5.55 7.82 -2.41
CA LEU A 221 -4.88 8.57 -1.36
C LEU A 221 -4.00 9.71 -1.89
N SER A 222 -3.41 9.58 -3.09
CA SER A 222 -2.69 10.65 -3.77
C SER A 222 -3.65 11.78 -4.17
N ASP A 223 -4.82 11.45 -4.74
CA ASP A 223 -5.85 12.43 -5.08
C ASP A 223 -6.37 13.17 -3.82
N CYS A 224 -6.62 12.42 -2.75
CA CYS A 224 -7.03 12.98 -1.46
C CYS A 224 -5.95 13.92 -0.88
N HIS A 225 -4.68 13.50 -0.92
CA HIS A 225 -3.55 14.32 -0.48
C HIS A 225 -3.42 15.61 -1.30
N ALA A 226 -3.50 15.52 -2.63
CA ALA A 226 -3.43 16.67 -3.52
C ALA A 226 -4.55 17.68 -3.23
N ALA A 227 -5.78 17.20 -3.00
CA ALA A 227 -6.91 18.04 -2.62
C ALA A 227 -6.66 18.74 -1.26
N LEU A 228 -6.16 18.02 -0.25
CA LEU A 228 -5.86 18.59 1.06
C LEU A 228 -4.75 19.65 0.98
N VAL A 229 -3.69 19.40 0.23
CA VAL A 229 -2.62 20.39 0.00
C VAL A 229 -3.18 21.61 -0.73
N GLY A 230 -4.01 21.42 -1.76
CA GLY A 230 -4.64 22.49 -2.51
C GLY A 230 -5.53 23.38 -1.63
N GLU A 231 -6.49 22.78 -0.93
CA GLU A 231 -7.56 23.51 -0.25
C GLU A 231 -7.26 23.87 1.20
N LEU A 232 -6.52 23.03 1.93
CA LEU A 232 -6.24 23.28 3.35
C LEU A 232 -4.92 24.01 3.57
N THR A 233 -3.89 23.77 2.77
CA THR A 233 -2.56 24.37 3.01
C THR A 233 -2.25 25.55 2.08
N GLY A 234 -3.09 25.77 1.05
CA GLY A 234 -2.85 26.78 0.02
C GLY A 234 -1.72 26.41 -0.92
N GLY A 235 -1.44 25.12 -1.09
CA GLY A 235 -0.36 24.59 -1.92
C GLY A 235 1.03 24.77 -1.32
N ARG A 236 1.13 24.64 0.01
CA ARG A 236 2.34 24.65 0.84
C ARG A 236 2.52 23.34 1.59
#